data_AF-A0A7C2T4V6-F1
#
_entry.id   AF-A0A7C2T4V6-F1
#
_cell.length_a   1.000
_cell.length_b   1.000
_cell.length_c   1.000
_cell.angle_alpha   90.00
_cell.angle_beta   90.00
_cell.angle_gamma   90.00
#
_symmetry.space_group_name_H-M   'P 1'
#
loop_
_entity.id
_entity.type
_entity.pdbx_description
1 polymer ?
#
loop_
_entity_poly.entity_id
_entity_poly.type
_entity_poly.pdbx_seq_one_letter_code
_entity_poly.pdbx_strand_id
1 'polypeptide(L)'
;GYDEIVLLRDIPFHSHCEHHMAPILGKAHVAYLPKDRVVGISKLARVVHAFAKRLQVQERLTAEIADCIQRVLDPIGVAVVIEATHACMTCRGVETPGVIMTTSRMMGVFRDDSRSREEVLKLMGYR
;
A
#
# COMPACT_ATOMS: atom_id res chain seq x y z
N GLY A 1 8.95 21.02 12.38
CA GLY A 1 8.16 20.18 11.46
C GLY A 1 7.37 19.18 12.28
N TYR A 2 6.53 18.36 11.66
CA TYR A 2 6.00 17.15 12.30
C TYR A 2 6.96 16.01 11.99
N ASP A 3 7.45 15.32 13.02
CA ASP A 3 8.53 14.33 12.98
C ASP A 3 8.08 12.93 13.44
N GLU A 4 6.78 12.73 13.58
CA GLU A 4 6.14 11.46 13.95
C GLU A 4 5.54 10.74 12.72
N ILE A 5 5.16 9.47 12.88
CA ILE A 5 4.58 8.66 11.81
C ILE A 5 3.26 9.27 11.31
N VAL A 6 3.17 9.52 10.00
CA VAL A 6 1.92 9.85 9.32
C VAL A 6 1.37 8.60 8.66
N LEU A 7 0.21 8.13 9.12
CA LEU A 7 -0.47 6.93 8.61
C LEU A 7 -1.85 7.29 8.04
N LEU A 8 -2.12 6.83 6.82
CA LEU A 8 -3.46 6.76 6.25
C LEU A 8 -3.82 5.28 6.02
N ARG A 9 -4.78 4.78 6.79
CA ARG A 9 -5.21 3.38 6.78
C ARG A 9 -6.53 3.18 6.03
N ASP A 10 -6.73 1.96 5.54
CA ASP A 10 -7.97 1.50 4.91
C ASP A 10 -8.41 2.36 3.71
N ILE A 11 -7.46 2.79 2.87
CA ILE A 11 -7.74 3.54 1.63
C ILE A 11 -8.36 2.55 0.61
N PRO A 12 -9.66 2.64 0.29
CA PRO A 12 -10.28 1.70 -0.64
C PRO A 12 -9.74 1.91 -2.06
N PHE A 13 -9.53 0.84 -2.82
CA PHE A 13 -9.19 0.95 -4.23
C PHE A 13 -9.83 -0.17 -5.06
N HIS A 14 -9.95 0.10 -6.36
CA HIS A 14 -10.28 -0.88 -7.38
C HIS A 14 -9.18 -0.88 -8.44
N SER A 15 -8.87 -2.06 -8.96
CA SER A 15 -7.92 -2.25 -10.07
C SER A 15 -8.40 -3.43 -10.93
N HIS A 16 -7.61 -3.81 -11.93
CA HIS A 16 -7.86 -4.97 -12.77
C HIS A 16 -6.59 -5.80 -12.89
N CYS A 17 -6.69 -7.10 -12.68
CA CYS A 17 -5.57 -8.03 -12.85
C CYS A 17 -5.14 -8.04 -14.32
N GLU A 18 -3.86 -7.81 -14.59
CA GLU A 18 -3.37 -7.74 -15.98
C GLU A 18 -3.52 -9.05 -16.75
N HIS A 19 -3.48 -10.19 -16.06
CA HIS A 19 -3.58 -11.52 -16.67
C HIS A 19 -4.98 -11.84 -17.22
N HIS A 20 -6.03 -11.25 -16.62
CA HIS A 20 -7.42 -11.66 -16.88
C HIS A 20 -8.38 -10.49 -17.06
N MET A 21 -7.91 -9.25 -16.92
CA MET A 21 -8.72 -8.03 -16.86
C MET A 21 -9.86 -8.13 -15.83
N ALA A 22 -9.68 -8.97 -14.82
CA ALA A 22 -10.67 -9.23 -13.78
C ALA A 22 -10.48 -8.26 -12.62
N PRO A 23 -11.56 -7.83 -11.93
CA PRO A 23 -11.45 -6.89 -10.82
C PRO A 23 -10.50 -7.35 -9.69
N ILE A 24 -9.73 -6.39 -9.18
CA ILE A 24 -9.02 -6.47 -7.90
C ILE A 24 -9.66 -5.43 -6.99
N LEU A 25 -10.17 -5.86 -5.83
CA LEU A 25 -10.88 -5.01 -4.88
C LEU A 25 -10.21 -5.13 -3.53
N GLY A 26 -9.79 -3.99 -2.96
CA GLY A 26 -9.04 -4.03 -1.72
C GLY A 26 -8.87 -2.68 -1.06
N LYS A 27 -7.96 -2.67 -0.10
CA LYS A 27 -7.57 -1.50 0.68
C LYS A 27 -6.06 -1.38 0.77
N ALA A 28 -5.59 -0.15 0.80
CA ALA A 28 -4.18 0.18 1.00
C ALA A 28 -3.99 0.92 2.34
N HIS A 29 -2.91 0.60 3.02
CA HIS A 29 -2.40 1.29 4.18
C HIS A 29 -1.07 1.93 3.76
N VAL A 30 -0.95 3.24 3.98
CA VAL A 30 0.22 4.02 3.56
C VAL A 30 0.70 4.83 4.75
N ALA A 31 1.95 4.62 5.14
CA ALA A 31 2.63 5.40 6.16
C ALA A 31 3.98 5.92 5.68
N TYR A 32 4.39 7.06 6.21
CA TYR A 32 5.74 7.59 6.06
C TYR A 32 6.18 8.33 7.33
N LEU A 33 7.49 8.32 7.59
CA LEU A 33 8.09 9.13 8.65
C LEU A 33 8.70 10.39 8.03
N PRO A 34 8.11 11.58 8.22
CA PRO A 34 8.58 12.80 7.58
C PRO A 34 10.02 13.13 7.98
N LYS A 35 10.77 13.69 7.03
CA LYS A 35 12.06 14.33 7.31
C LYS A 35 11.87 15.83 7.49
N ASP A 36 11.51 16.52 6.41
CA ASP A 36 11.36 17.98 6.40
C ASP A 36 9.96 18.46 5.98
N ARG A 37 9.16 17.58 5.34
CA ARG A 37 7.92 17.96 4.67
C ARG A 37 6.79 16.98 4.96
N VAL A 38 5.60 17.54 5.16
CA VAL A 38 4.34 16.81 5.32
C VAL A 38 3.44 17.14 4.14
N VAL A 39 2.85 16.12 3.51
CA VAL A 39 1.87 16.31 2.44
C VAL A 39 0.45 16.25 2.94
N GLY A 40 -0.45 16.94 2.24
CA GLY A 40 -1.88 16.85 2.50
C GLY A 40 -2.38 15.42 2.29
N ILE A 41 -3.19 14.92 3.22
CA ILE A 41 -3.72 13.55 3.26
C ILE A 41 -4.36 13.08 1.95
N SER A 42 -5.02 13.99 1.21
CA SER A 42 -5.66 13.67 -0.07
C SER A 42 -4.67 13.29 -1.16
N LYS A 43 -3.39 13.65 -1.05
CA LYS A 43 -2.35 13.34 -2.04
C LYS A 43 -1.92 11.88 -1.94
N LEU A 44 -1.83 11.32 -0.73
CA LEU A 44 -1.53 9.89 -0.54
C LEU A 44 -2.60 9.00 -1.18
N ALA A 45 -3.88 9.30 -0.89
CA ALA A 45 -5.00 8.58 -1.52
C ALA A 45 -4.97 8.70 -3.06
N ARG A 46 -4.64 9.89 -3.59
CA ARG A 46 -4.50 10.09 -5.05
C ARG A 46 -3.38 9.24 -5.66
N VAL A 47 -2.25 9.07 -4.97
CA VAL A 47 -1.16 8.19 -5.44
C VAL A 47 -1.64 6.75 -5.53
N VAL A 48 -2.30 6.24 -4.49
CA VAL A 48 -2.91 4.89 -4.50
C VAL A 48 -3.85 4.73 -5.70
N HIS A 49 -4.80 5.64 -5.87
CA HIS A 49 -5.76 5.57 -6.97
C HIS A 49 -5.11 5.70 -8.36
N ALA A 50 -4.08 6.54 -8.49
CA ALA A 50 -3.40 6.75 -9.77
C ALA A 50 -2.70 5.46 -10.27
N PHE A 51 -2.07 4.71 -9.37
CA PHE A 51 -1.47 3.42 -9.73
C PHE A 51 -2.52 2.30 -9.83
N ALA A 52 -3.57 2.32 -9.01
CA ALA A 52 -4.62 1.31 -9.05
C ALA A 52 -5.45 1.33 -10.35
N LYS A 53 -5.60 2.49 -11.01
CA LYS A 53 -6.35 2.65 -12.28
C LYS A 53 -5.60 2.13 -13.52
N ARG A 54 -4.92 0.99 -13.40
CA ARG A 54 -4.17 0.31 -14.46
C ARG A 54 -4.49 -1.17 -14.46
N LEU A 55 -4.05 -1.88 -15.49
CA LEU A 55 -3.84 -3.33 -15.40
C LEU A 55 -2.66 -3.58 -14.47
N GLN A 56 -2.87 -4.41 -13.45
CA GLN A 56 -1.93 -4.54 -12.34
C GLN A 56 -1.66 -5.99 -11.92
N VAL A 57 -0.50 -6.10 -11.29
CA VAL A 57 -0.07 -7.17 -10.38
C VAL A 57 0.04 -6.52 -9.00
N GLN A 58 -0.51 -7.14 -7.95
CA GLN A 58 -0.65 -6.48 -6.64
C GLN A 58 0.71 -6.11 -6.03
N GLU A 59 1.72 -6.98 -6.19
CA GLU A 59 3.09 -6.76 -5.78
C GLU A 59 3.69 -5.51 -6.42
N ARG A 60 3.45 -5.33 -7.73
CA ARG A 60 3.90 -4.16 -8.48
C ARG A 60 3.16 -2.91 -8.03
N LEU A 61 1.85 -2.99 -7.83
CA LEU A 61 1.06 -1.87 -7.30
C LEU A 61 1.59 -1.40 -5.94
N THR A 62 1.89 -2.33 -5.02
CA THR A 62 2.50 -2.00 -3.71
C THR A 62 3.86 -1.33 -3.89
N ALA A 63 4.69 -1.85 -4.80
CA ALA A 63 6.00 -1.30 -5.11
C ALA A 63 5.94 0.14 -5.65
N GLU A 64 5.12 0.36 -6.67
CA GLU A 64 4.99 1.64 -7.35
C GLU A 64 4.53 2.76 -6.40
N ILE A 65 3.61 2.45 -5.49
CA ILE A 65 3.12 3.41 -4.49
C ILE A 65 4.24 3.80 -3.53
N ALA A 66 4.94 2.83 -2.94
CA ALA A 66 6.01 3.10 -1.98
C ALA A 66 7.17 3.88 -2.64
N ASP A 67 7.58 3.45 -3.83
CA ASP A 67 8.68 4.08 -4.57
C ASP A 67 8.33 5.52 -4.99
N CYS A 68 7.08 5.77 -5.37
CA CYS A 68 6.61 7.12 -5.69
C CYS A 68 6.70 8.03 -4.46
N ILE A 69 6.23 7.56 -3.30
CA ILE A 69 6.27 8.33 -2.04
C ILE A 69 7.71 8.59 -1.63
N GLN A 70 8.58 7.56 -1.65
CA GLN A 70 9.99 7.72 -1.31
C GLN A 70 10.66 8.75 -2.22
N ARG A 71 10.49 8.63 -3.54
CA ARG A 71 11.13 9.50 -4.51
C ARG A 71 10.67 10.96 -4.41
N VAL A 72 9.39 11.19 -4.17
CA VAL A 72 8.81 12.55 -4.19
C VAL A 72 8.97 13.26 -2.85
N LEU A 73 8.85 12.54 -1.74
CA LEU A 73 8.89 13.14 -0.39
C LEU A 73 10.27 13.05 0.25
N ASP A 74 11.10 12.10 -0.17
CA ASP A 74 12.36 11.71 0.50
C ASP A 74 12.22 11.61 2.04
N PRO A 75 11.25 10.83 2.53
CA PRO A 75 11.04 10.65 3.96
C PRO A 75 12.10 9.71 4.56
N ILE A 76 12.17 9.69 5.88
CA ILE A 76 13.08 8.80 6.63
C ILE A 76 12.68 7.32 6.41
N GLY A 77 11.39 7.06 6.19
CA GLY A 77 10.91 5.74 5.79
C GLY A 77 9.51 5.79 5.19
N VAL A 78 9.17 4.73 4.44
CA VAL A 78 7.86 4.51 3.83
C VAL A 78 7.41 3.08 4.10
N ALA A 79 6.14 2.90 4.46
CA ALA A 79 5.51 1.62 4.64
C ALA A 79 4.20 1.59 3.85
N VAL A 80 4.07 0.61 2.95
CA VAL A 80 2.83 0.37 2.21
C VAL A 80 2.41 -1.08 2.42
N VAL A 81 1.16 -1.29 2.81
CA VAL A 81 0.54 -2.62 2.88
C VAL A 81 -0.75 -2.59 2.08
N ILE A 82 -0.97 -3.60 1.23
CA ILE A 82 -2.19 -3.76 0.44
C ILE A 82 -2.82 -5.08 0.78
N GLU A 83 -4.13 -5.07 1.03
CA GLU A 83 -4.96 -6.26 1.20
C GLU A 83 -6.07 -6.22 0.15
N ALA A 84 -6.16 -7.25 -0.69
CA ALA A 84 -7.17 -7.29 -1.75
C ALA A 84 -7.67 -8.70 -2.05
N THR A 85 -8.88 -8.75 -2.58
CA THR A 85 -9.49 -9.93 -3.19
C THR A 85 -9.36 -9.83 -4.72
N HIS A 86 -9.24 -10.99 -5.37
CA HIS A 86 -8.96 -11.09 -6.80
C HIS A 86 -10.06 -11.88 -7.49
N ALA A 87 -10.86 -11.21 -8.33
CA ALA A 87 -11.99 -11.86 -9.02
C ALA A 87 -11.53 -12.96 -10.00
N CYS A 88 -10.28 -12.90 -10.48
CA CYS A 88 -9.70 -13.99 -11.28
C CYS A 88 -9.51 -15.30 -10.50
N MET A 89 -9.48 -15.25 -9.17
CA MET A 89 -9.46 -16.43 -8.30
C MET A 89 -10.85 -16.76 -7.75
N THR A 90 -11.66 -15.73 -7.49
CA THR A 90 -12.99 -15.89 -6.88
C THR A 90 -14.03 -16.48 -7.83
N CYS A 91 -14.09 -15.99 -9.08
CA CYS A 91 -15.23 -16.25 -9.97
C CYS A 91 -14.92 -17.20 -11.13
N ARG A 92 -13.70 -17.73 -11.20
CA ARG A 92 -13.26 -18.63 -12.27
C ARG A 92 -12.06 -19.46 -11.84
N GLY A 93 -11.78 -20.50 -12.62
CA GLY A 93 -10.56 -21.30 -12.47
C GLY A 93 -10.59 -22.10 -11.17
N VAL A 94 -9.80 -21.66 -10.19
CA VAL A 94 -9.68 -22.34 -8.88
C VAL A 94 -10.85 -22.06 -7.94
N GLU A 95 -11.66 -21.02 -8.21
CA GLU A 95 -12.91 -20.71 -7.50
C GLU A 95 -12.75 -20.67 -5.96
N THR A 96 -11.83 -19.86 -5.47
CA THR A 96 -11.51 -19.71 -4.05
C THR A 96 -12.02 -18.37 -3.48
N PRO A 97 -13.32 -18.24 -3.19
CA PRO A 97 -13.88 -17.01 -2.62
C PRO A 97 -13.35 -16.75 -1.20
N GLY A 98 -13.27 -15.46 -0.83
CA GLY A 98 -12.87 -15.04 0.52
C GLY A 98 -11.36 -15.03 0.79
N VAL A 99 -10.53 -15.49 -0.15
CA VAL A 99 -9.08 -15.38 -0.04
C VAL A 99 -8.64 -13.93 -0.19
N ILE A 100 -7.84 -13.46 0.78
CA ILE A 100 -7.24 -12.14 0.78
C ILE A 100 -5.75 -12.31 0.49
N MET A 101 -5.26 -11.60 -0.51
CA MET A 101 -3.83 -11.46 -0.76
C MET A 101 -3.32 -10.21 -0.07
N THR A 102 -2.27 -10.38 0.74
CA THR A 102 -1.59 -9.28 1.43
C THR A 102 -0.18 -9.10 0.87
N THR A 103 0.16 -7.88 0.47
CA THR A 103 1.51 -7.50 0.00
C THR A 103 1.99 -6.30 0.79
N SER A 104 3.30 -6.22 1.03
CA SER A 104 3.90 -5.09 1.74
C SER A 104 5.21 -4.65 1.13
N ARG A 105 5.54 -3.37 1.29
CA ARG A 105 6.85 -2.80 0.98
C ARG A 105 7.25 -1.81 2.05
N MET A 106 8.42 -2.04 2.62
CA MET A 106 9.04 -1.20 3.64
C MET A 106 10.32 -0.56 3.07
N MET A 107 10.55 0.71 3.36
CA MET A 107 11.72 1.48 2.92
C MET A 107 12.25 2.34 4.08
N GLY A 108 13.55 2.65 4.04
CA GLY A 108 14.23 3.47 5.04
C GLY A 108 14.10 2.87 6.44
N VAL A 109 13.82 3.70 7.45
CA VAL A 109 13.77 3.27 8.86
C VAL A 109 12.80 2.11 9.11
N PHE A 110 11.67 2.02 8.39
CA PHE A 110 10.73 0.90 8.54
C PHE A 110 11.25 -0.42 7.95
N ARG A 111 12.28 -0.37 7.10
CA ARG A 111 13.00 -1.55 6.63
C ARG A 111 14.21 -1.85 7.50
N ASP A 112 14.93 -0.85 7.96
CA ASP A 112 16.24 -1.06 8.58
C ASP A 112 16.16 -1.23 10.11
N ASP A 113 15.13 -0.67 10.76
CA ASP A 113 14.87 -0.83 12.18
C ASP A 113 13.62 -1.68 12.46
N SER A 114 13.80 -2.77 13.21
CA SER A 114 12.71 -3.68 13.55
C SER A 114 11.68 -3.04 14.47
N ARG A 115 12.10 -2.14 15.37
CA ARG A 115 11.19 -1.47 16.32
C ARG A 115 10.25 -0.52 15.59
N SER A 116 10.80 0.34 14.73
CA SER A 116 10.00 1.23 13.87
C SER A 116 9.07 0.44 12.95
N ARG A 117 9.51 -0.73 12.45
CA ARG A 117 8.66 -1.61 11.64
C ARG A 117 7.49 -2.19 12.43
N GLU A 118 7.75 -2.69 13.64
CA GLU A 118 6.71 -3.23 14.51
C GLU A 118 5.70 -2.15 14.90
N GLU A 119 6.18 -0.94 15.22
CA GLU A 119 5.33 0.20 15.54
C GLU A 119 4.38 0.54 14.39
N VAL A 120 4.90 0.71 13.16
CA VAL A 120 4.06 1.09 12.02
C VAL A 120 3.07 -0.02 11.65
N LEU A 121 3.48 -1.28 11.73
CA LEU A 121 2.58 -2.43 11.50
C LEU A 121 1.47 -2.49 12.54
N LYS A 122 1.79 -2.24 13.81
CA LYS A 122 0.80 -2.18 14.90
C LYS A 122 -0.20 -1.05 14.69
N LEU A 123 0.25 0.13 14.27
CA LEU A 123 -0.63 1.26 13.94
C LEU A 123 -1.56 0.95 12.75
N MET A 124 -1.08 0.16 11.77
CA MET A 124 -1.88 -0.33 10.65
C MET A 124 -2.92 -1.40 11.06
N GLY A 125 -2.80 -1.97 12.26
CA GLY A 125 -3.70 -3.00 12.78
C GLY A 125 -3.18 -4.43 12.63
N TYR A 126 -1.90 -4.60 12.26
CA TYR A 126 -1.24 -5.91 12.21
C TYR A 126 -0.65 -6.25 13.59
N ARG A 127 -0.59 -7.54 13.92
CA ARG A 127 0.00 -8.05 15.16
C ARG A 127 1.47 -8.40 14.97
#